data_AF-A0A8X8H0L4-F1
#
_entry.id   AF-A0A8X8H0L4-F1
#
_cell.length_a   1.000
_cell.length_b   1.000
_cell.length_c   1.000
_cell.angle_alpha   90.00
_cell.angle_beta   90.00
_cell.angle_gamma   90.00
#
_symmetry.space_group_name_H-M   'P 1'
#
loop_
_entity.id
_entity.type
_entity.pdbx_description
1 polymer ?
#
loop_
_entity_poly.entity_id
_entity_poly.type
_entity_poly.pdbx_seq_one_letter_code
_entity_poly.pdbx_strand_id
1 'polypeptide(L)'
;MTLPKRLRTLFESVSSWSRPAWFLLASAGLTGVIFLFVRVFVLDITPVALISAQSTFVTYEVQRGPASNFTLQGAQLRDRSQVCEGILDGTGRFTGLVAPGQGNRVSYTHHRSHLLITLDIPPGTSAAELTVEGHAVCKVQGDTLNLLVPNEVLDRHLPFPIVGRGEIGAELRIQTAPVQAQDLIQVDDGHGGFSVRRAPGPLLMGATVRLFGRTSTLSGTGQLYPIPDAEFQIPRGSRLSSTEEPSTMVGTVTAAADDFALDVEVTLEASEVLIYRIGQRDQVERLAVGAFARSFSNPGLVPILVAIAIFGFILQLLCALDGVVRDKRGRR
;
A
#
# COMPACT_ATOMS: atom_id res chain seq x y z
N MET A 1 62.73 -2.58 25.92
CA MET A 1 62.10 -2.09 24.68
C MET A 1 61.66 -0.65 24.89
N THR A 2 62.43 0.30 24.35
CA THR A 2 62.20 1.74 24.47
C THR A 2 61.28 2.19 23.34
N LEU A 3 60.10 2.71 23.69
CA LEU A 3 59.19 3.29 22.70
C LEU A 3 59.87 4.45 21.94
N PRO A 4 59.69 4.56 20.61
CA PRO A 4 60.36 5.56 19.80
C PRO A 4 59.91 6.98 20.17
N LYS A 5 60.89 7.88 20.38
CA LYS A 5 60.72 9.30 20.76
C LYS A 5 59.72 10.08 19.90
N ARG A 6 59.41 9.64 18.67
CA ARG A 6 58.44 10.29 17.78
C ARG A 6 56.97 10.17 18.20
N LEU A 7 56.60 9.20 19.05
CA LEU A 7 55.23 9.12 19.57
C LEU A 7 54.95 10.13 20.71
N ARG A 8 56.00 10.63 21.39
CA ARG A 8 55.84 11.61 22.48
C ARG A 8 55.47 13.01 21.99
N THR A 9 56.03 13.44 20.86
CA THR A 9 55.79 14.78 20.31
C THR A 9 54.38 14.94 19.71
N LEU A 10 53.75 13.85 19.27
CA LEU A 10 52.35 13.88 18.83
C LEU A 10 51.39 14.05 20.02
N PHE A 11 51.73 13.54 21.21
CA PHE A 11 50.90 13.70 22.42
C PHE A 11 51.04 15.08 23.07
N GLU A 12 52.23 15.70 23.04
CA GLU A 12 52.40 17.07 23.58
C GLU A 12 51.74 18.14 22.71
N SER A 13 51.71 17.94 21.38
CA SER A 13 51.05 18.86 20.43
C SER A 13 49.53 18.92 20.63
N VAL A 14 48.90 17.84 21.09
CA VAL A 14 47.46 17.81 21.39
C VAL A 14 47.13 18.62 22.67
N SER A 15 48.09 18.82 23.57
CA SER A 15 47.86 19.57 24.83
C SER A 15 47.80 21.09 24.64
N SER A 16 48.29 21.63 23.52
CA SER A 16 48.25 23.07 23.20
C SER A 16 47.00 23.47 22.41
N TRP A 17 46.16 22.51 22.02
CA TRP A 17 44.87 22.82 21.42
C TRP A 17 44.02 23.55 22.44
N SER A 18 43.86 24.85 22.20
CA SER A 18 43.05 25.74 23.01
C SER A 18 41.70 25.06 23.32
N ARG A 19 41.31 25.09 24.59
CA ARG A 19 40.02 24.57 25.09
C ARG A 19 38.82 24.74 24.13
N PRO A 20 38.64 25.84 23.36
CA PRO A 20 37.56 25.94 22.37
C PRO A 20 37.56 24.86 21.28
N ALA A 21 38.71 24.33 20.84
CA ALA A 21 38.76 23.31 19.78
C ALA A 21 38.13 21.98 20.20
N TRP A 22 38.34 21.58 21.47
CA TRP A 22 37.70 20.40 22.04
C TRP A 22 36.17 20.55 22.11
N PHE A 23 35.67 21.72 22.50
CA PHE A 23 34.23 21.99 22.56
C PHE A 23 33.58 21.90 21.18
N LEU A 24 34.22 22.45 20.15
CA LEU A 24 33.72 22.37 18.77
C LEU A 24 33.67 20.92 18.27
N LEU A 25 34.70 20.13 18.54
CA LEU A 25 34.71 18.71 18.15
C LEU A 25 33.69 17.87 18.91
N ALA A 26 33.53 18.08 20.21
CA ALA A 26 32.52 17.40 21.01
C ALA A 26 31.10 17.76 20.54
N SER A 27 30.85 19.04 20.24
CA SER A 27 29.57 19.51 19.70
C SER A 27 29.30 18.93 18.32
N ALA A 28 30.29 18.94 17.41
CA ALA A 28 30.15 18.37 16.07
C ALA A 28 29.90 16.86 16.12
N GLY A 29 30.64 16.12 16.95
CA GLY A 29 30.44 14.69 17.16
C GLY A 29 29.03 14.38 17.68
N LEU A 30 28.56 15.09 18.70
CA LEU A 30 27.23 14.90 19.25
C LEU A 30 26.13 15.25 18.23
N THR A 31 26.28 16.36 17.50
CA THR A 31 25.34 16.75 16.45
C THR A 31 25.28 15.70 15.35
N GLY A 32 26.44 15.14 14.97
CA GLY A 32 26.54 14.04 14.03
C GLY A 32 25.82 12.77 14.52
N VAL A 33 25.98 12.41 15.79
CA VAL A 33 25.27 11.28 16.42
C VAL A 33 23.76 11.50 16.45
N ILE A 34 23.30 12.70 16.85
CA ILE A 34 21.88 13.05 16.84
C ILE A 34 21.32 13.00 15.42
N PHE A 35 22.04 13.55 14.43
CA PHE A 35 21.63 13.51 13.03
C PHE A 35 21.53 12.07 12.51
N LEU A 36 22.52 11.23 12.82
CA LEU A 36 22.53 9.84 12.39
C LEU A 36 21.42 9.03 13.08
N PHE A 37 21.16 9.31 14.37
CA PHE A 37 20.06 8.72 15.12
C PHE A 37 18.69 9.14 14.53
N VAL A 38 18.48 10.44 14.29
CA VAL A 38 17.26 10.94 13.63
C VAL A 38 17.10 10.31 12.26
N ARG A 39 18.17 10.23 11.46
CA ARG A 39 18.11 9.61 10.13
C ARG A 39 17.69 8.14 10.21
N VAL A 40 18.39 7.33 11.00
CA VAL A 40 18.17 5.87 11.06
C VAL A 40 16.83 5.54 11.71
N PHE A 41 16.44 6.24 12.78
CA PHE A 41 15.26 5.86 13.56
C PHE A 41 13.98 6.58 13.13
N VAL A 42 14.07 7.75 12.51
CA VAL A 42 12.89 8.58 12.18
C VAL A 42 12.57 8.59 10.69
N LEU A 43 13.55 8.45 9.79
CA LEU A 43 13.33 8.63 8.35
C LEU A 43 12.99 7.36 7.56
N ASP A 44 13.21 6.16 8.11
CA ASP A 44 13.03 4.91 7.35
C ASP A 44 11.66 4.25 7.53
N ILE A 45 10.72 4.89 8.22
CA ILE A 45 9.38 4.32 8.42
C ILE A 45 8.48 4.66 7.23
N THR A 46 7.93 3.62 6.61
CA THR A 46 6.94 3.71 5.53
C THR A 46 5.59 4.15 6.10
N PRO A 47 4.97 5.20 5.55
CA PRO A 47 3.62 5.60 5.95
C PRO A 47 2.60 4.59 5.42
N VAL A 48 1.38 4.67 5.96
CA VAL A 48 0.24 3.86 5.53
C VAL A 48 -0.82 4.79 4.96
N ALA A 49 -1.29 4.52 3.75
CA ALA A 49 -2.42 5.22 3.16
C ALA A 49 -3.66 4.35 3.24
N LEU A 50 -4.74 4.87 3.82
CA LEU A 50 -6.08 4.29 3.72
C LEU A 50 -6.79 4.94 2.54
N ILE A 51 -7.24 4.13 1.60
CA ILE A 51 -7.92 4.56 0.39
C ILE A 51 -9.34 4.02 0.46
N SER A 52 -10.31 4.94 0.46
CA SER A 52 -11.74 4.63 0.32
C SER A 52 -12.17 5.12 -1.05
N ALA A 53 -12.52 4.22 -1.95
CA ALA A 53 -12.75 4.51 -3.36
C ALA A 53 -14.05 3.89 -3.86
N GLN A 54 -14.72 4.56 -4.78
CA GLN A 54 -15.79 3.99 -5.58
C GLN A 54 -15.29 3.77 -6.99
N SER A 55 -15.30 2.53 -7.47
CA SER A 55 -14.74 2.19 -8.78
C SER A 55 -15.54 1.09 -9.47
N THR A 56 -15.67 1.13 -10.79
CA THR A 56 -16.25 -0.01 -11.53
C THR A 56 -15.26 -1.17 -11.69
N PHE A 57 -13.98 -0.93 -11.42
CA PHE A 57 -12.89 -1.85 -11.71
C PHE A 57 -11.79 -1.81 -10.66
N VAL A 58 -11.34 -2.98 -10.23
CA VAL A 58 -10.13 -3.18 -9.44
C VAL A 58 -9.36 -4.36 -10.00
N THR A 59 -8.05 -4.27 -10.08
CA THR A 59 -7.18 -5.42 -10.40
C THR A 59 -6.02 -5.47 -9.43
N TYR A 60 -5.60 -6.68 -9.05
CA TYR A 60 -4.38 -6.87 -8.27
C TYR A 60 -3.71 -8.20 -8.58
N GLU A 61 -2.39 -8.23 -8.43
CA GLU A 61 -1.55 -9.41 -8.46
C GLU A 61 -1.37 -9.93 -7.03
N VAL A 62 -1.73 -11.19 -6.82
CA VAL A 62 -1.77 -11.85 -5.52
C VAL A 62 -0.36 -12.02 -4.96
N GLN A 63 -0.10 -11.41 -3.80
CA GLN A 63 1.18 -11.58 -3.08
C GLN A 63 1.09 -12.58 -1.94
N ARG A 64 -0.06 -12.71 -1.30
CA ARG A 64 -0.30 -13.65 -0.19
C ARG A 64 -1.50 -14.53 -0.52
N GLY A 65 -1.23 -15.70 -1.07
CA GLY A 65 -2.26 -16.65 -1.53
C GLY A 65 -3.36 -16.89 -0.49
N PRO A 66 -3.04 -17.40 0.72
CA PRO A 66 -4.05 -17.72 1.73
C PRO A 66 -4.93 -16.53 2.17
N ALA A 67 -4.38 -15.31 2.17
CA ALA A 67 -5.11 -14.10 2.53
C ALA A 67 -5.98 -13.55 1.38
N SER A 68 -5.77 -14.05 0.16
CA SER A 68 -6.51 -13.68 -1.04
C SER A 68 -7.66 -14.65 -1.35
N ASN A 69 -7.90 -15.64 -0.49
CA ASN A 69 -8.97 -16.60 -0.67
C ASN A 69 -10.33 -15.96 -0.42
N PHE A 70 -11.33 -16.29 -1.24
CA PHE A 70 -12.69 -15.79 -1.07
C PHE A 70 -13.74 -16.84 -1.40
N THR A 71 -14.90 -16.71 -0.77
CA THR A 71 -16.03 -17.62 -1.02
C THR A 71 -16.97 -17.02 -2.04
N LEU A 72 -17.53 -17.88 -2.89
CA LEU A 72 -18.55 -17.53 -3.86
C LEU A 72 -19.81 -18.37 -3.62
N GLN A 73 -20.96 -17.76 -3.89
CA GLN A 73 -22.26 -18.41 -3.81
C GLN A 73 -23.02 -18.17 -5.11
N GLY A 74 -23.37 -19.25 -5.81
CA GLY A 74 -24.18 -19.18 -7.02
C GLY A 74 -23.51 -18.47 -8.21
N ALA A 75 -22.18 -18.49 -8.29
CA ALA A 75 -21.43 -17.89 -9.39
C ALA A 75 -21.56 -18.73 -10.67
N GLN A 76 -21.79 -18.11 -11.82
CA GLN A 76 -21.78 -18.79 -13.11
C GLN A 76 -20.37 -18.77 -13.70
N LEU A 77 -19.96 -19.86 -14.34
CA LEU A 77 -18.70 -19.89 -15.07
C LEU A 77 -18.94 -19.63 -16.54
N ARG A 78 -18.13 -18.74 -17.12
CA ARG A 78 -18.21 -18.43 -18.55
C ARG A 78 -17.81 -19.63 -19.41
N ASP A 79 -16.78 -20.35 -18.99
CA ASP A 79 -16.28 -21.54 -19.68
C ASP A 79 -16.24 -22.70 -18.68
N ARG A 80 -17.17 -23.65 -18.87
CA ARG A 80 -17.31 -24.83 -17.99
C ARG A 80 -16.23 -25.87 -18.27
N SER A 81 -15.55 -25.81 -19.42
CA SER A 81 -14.50 -26.77 -19.77
C SER A 81 -13.21 -26.56 -18.97
N GLN A 82 -13.03 -25.37 -18.38
CA GLN A 82 -11.87 -25.00 -17.58
C GLN A 82 -11.91 -25.52 -16.13
N VAL A 83 -13.02 -26.12 -15.70
CA VAL A 83 -13.20 -26.63 -14.34
C VAL A 83 -13.41 -28.12 -14.31
N CYS A 84 -13.02 -28.72 -13.19
CA CYS A 84 -13.16 -30.15 -12.97
C CYS A 84 -14.65 -30.54 -12.87
N GLU A 85 -14.94 -31.79 -13.24
CA GLU A 85 -16.28 -32.35 -13.18
C GLU A 85 -16.82 -32.38 -11.73
N GLY A 86 -18.12 -32.12 -11.56
CA GLY A 86 -18.81 -32.19 -10.26
C GLY A 86 -18.72 -30.94 -9.37
N ILE A 87 -17.95 -29.92 -9.75
CA ILE A 87 -17.84 -28.67 -8.96
C ILE A 87 -19.08 -27.78 -9.14
N LEU A 88 -19.74 -27.86 -10.29
CA LEU A 88 -20.95 -27.10 -10.57
C LEU A 88 -22.17 -27.83 -10.02
N ASP A 89 -23.10 -27.09 -9.45
CA ASP A 89 -24.39 -27.62 -9.01
C ASP A 89 -25.29 -28.03 -10.21
N GLY A 90 -26.46 -28.61 -9.92
CA GLY A 90 -27.41 -29.02 -10.96
C GLY A 90 -27.96 -27.86 -11.82
N THR A 91 -27.70 -26.60 -11.45
CA THR A 91 -28.04 -25.39 -12.22
C THR A 91 -26.85 -24.82 -12.98
N GLY A 92 -25.68 -25.48 -12.93
CA GLY A 92 -24.45 -25.02 -13.56
C GLY A 92 -23.75 -23.89 -12.80
N ARG A 93 -24.03 -23.71 -11.51
CA ARG A 93 -23.45 -22.65 -10.68
C ARG A 93 -22.42 -23.20 -9.70
N PHE A 94 -21.40 -22.40 -9.43
CA PHE A 94 -20.34 -22.65 -8.49
C PHE A 94 -20.66 -22.02 -7.14
N THR A 95 -20.54 -22.82 -6.07
CA THR A 95 -20.61 -22.36 -4.68
C THR A 95 -19.48 -23.00 -3.91
N GLY A 96 -18.52 -22.21 -3.44
CA GLY A 96 -17.31 -22.75 -2.83
C GLY A 96 -16.24 -21.70 -2.56
N LEU A 97 -15.06 -22.16 -2.20
CA LEU A 97 -13.87 -21.35 -1.98
C LEU A 97 -13.06 -21.24 -3.27
N VAL A 98 -12.67 -20.01 -3.61
CA VAL A 98 -11.69 -19.70 -4.64
C VAL A 98 -10.40 -19.28 -3.94
N ALA A 99 -9.30 -19.97 -4.24
CA ALA A 99 -7.98 -19.69 -3.69
C ALA A 99 -7.01 -19.34 -4.83
N PRO A 100 -6.85 -18.04 -5.14
CA PRO A 100 -5.88 -17.59 -6.13
C PRO A 100 -4.45 -17.92 -5.69
N GLY A 101 -3.66 -18.50 -6.60
CA GLY A 101 -2.23 -18.71 -6.41
C GLY A 101 -1.45 -17.39 -6.36
N GLN A 102 -0.28 -17.40 -5.71
CA GLN A 102 0.64 -16.26 -5.75
C GLN A 102 1.09 -15.96 -7.19
N GLY A 103 1.13 -14.67 -7.56
CA GLY A 103 1.43 -14.19 -8.90
C GLY A 103 0.22 -14.16 -9.84
N ASN A 104 -0.92 -14.75 -9.45
CA ASN A 104 -2.14 -14.67 -10.25
C ASN A 104 -2.71 -13.26 -10.18
N ARG A 105 -3.36 -12.82 -11.26
CA ARG A 105 -4.02 -11.52 -11.31
C ARG A 105 -5.52 -11.70 -11.17
N VAL A 106 -6.08 -11.08 -10.15
CA VAL A 106 -7.52 -11.05 -9.90
C VAL A 106 -8.05 -9.68 -10.29
N SER A 107 -9.13 -9.66 -11.07
CA SER A 107 -9.84 -8.44 -11.44
C SER A 107 -11.31 -8.54 -11.03
N TYR A 108 -11.81 -7.47 -10.41
CA TYR A 108 -13.21 -7.27 -10.06
C TYR A 108 -13.79 -6.19 -10.96
N THR A 109 -14.78 -6.54 -11.78
CA THR A 109 -15.46 -5.60 -12.68
C THR A 109 -16.95 -5.62 -12.43
N HIS A 110 -17.51 -4.52 -11.96
CA HIS A 110 -18.94 -4.43 -11.70
C HIS A 110 -19.71 -4.06 -12.96
N HIS A 111 -20.62 -4.94 -13.36
CA HIS A 111 -21.56 -4.73 -14.45
C HIS A 111 -22.96 -4.42 -13.90
N ARG A 112 -23.89 -4.11 -14.80
CA ARG A 112 -25.27 -3.78 -14.41
C ARG A 112 -26.06 -4.93 -13.81
N SER A 113 -25.69 -6.16 -14.14
CA SER A 113 -26.41 -7.37 -13.73
C SER A 113 -25.59 -8.33 -12.89
N HIS A 114 -24.27 -8.14 -12.83
CA HIS A 114 -23.36 -9.05 -12.14
C HIS A 114 -22.03 -8.37 -11.80
N LEU A 115 -21.30 -8.96 -10.87
CA LEU A 115 -19.87 -8.78 -10.72
C LEU A 115 -19.13 -9.82 -11.55
N LEU A 116 -18.28 -9.38 -12.48
CA LEU A 116 -17.35 -10.24 -13.18
C LEU A 116 -16.03 -10.30 -12.39
N ILE A 117 -15.69 -11.50 -11.95
CA ILE A 117 -14.40 -11.82 -11.33
C ILE A 117 -13.57 -12.58 -12.36
N THR A 118 -12.45 -12.00 -12.75
CA THR A 118 -11.52 -12.62 -13.69
C THR A 118 -10.24 -13.00 -12.95
N LEU A 119 -9.86 -14.27 -13.02
CA LEU A 119 -8.57 -14.77 -12.56
C LEU A 119 -7.72 -15.09 -13.77
N ASP A 120 -6.70 -14.27 -14.01
CA ASP A 120 -5.66 -14.53 -14.99
C ASP A 120 -4.51 -15.27 -14.30
N ILE A 121 -4.14 -16.43 -14.84
CA ILE A 121 -3.17 -17.37 -14.27
C ILE A 121 -2.00 -17.47 -15.26
N PRO A 122 -1.00 -16.58 -15.14
CA PRO A 122 0.13 -16.57 -16.07
C PRO A 122 0.89 -17.90 -16.07
N PRO A 123 1.49 -18.29 -17.21
CA PRO A 123 2.32 -19.48 -17.25
C PRO A 123 3.49 -19.35 -16.25
N GLY A 124 3.67 -20.38 -15.41
CA GLY A 124 4.73 -20.43 -14.40
C GLY A 124 4.35 -19.89 -13.02
N THR A 125 3.11 -19.43 -12.80
CA THR A 125 2.60 -19.07 -11.46
C THR A 125 1.92 -20.26 -10.77
N SER A 126 1.53 -20.06 -9.50
CA SER A 126 0.77 -21.07 -8.76
C SER A 126 -0.65 -21.21 -9.33
N ALA A 127 -1.14 -22.45 -9.45
CA ALA A 127 -2.52 -22.72 -9.87
C ALA A 127 -3.54 -21.97 -9.00
N ALA A 128 -4.68 -21.61 -9.57
CA ALA A 128 -5.84 -21.26 -8.77
C ALA A 128 -6.54 -22.54 -8.31
N GLU A 129 -6.99 -22.59 -7.06
CA GLU A 129 -7.69 -23.75 -6.51
C GLU A 129 -9.17 -23.40 -6.26
N LEU A 130 -10.07 -24.26 -6.75
CA LEU A 130 -11.50 -24.20 -6.51
C LEU A 130 -11.87 -25.36 -5.59
N THR A 131 -12.49 -25.05 -4.45
CA THR A 131 -12.87 -26.04 -3.45
C THR A 131 -14.36 -25.97 -3.18
N VAL A 132 -15.04 -27.10 -3.31
CA VAL A 132 -16.45 -27.29 -2.96
C VAL A 132 -16.53 -28.38 -1.89
N GLU A 133 -17.42 -28.22 -0.93
CA GLU A 133 -17.62 -29.21 0.12
C GLU A 133 -17.96 -30.58 -0.48
N GLY A 134 -17.32 -31.63 0.03
CA GLY A 134 -17.51 -33.00 -0.45
C GLY A 134 -16.83 -33.35 -1.78
N HIS A 135 -16.10 -32.42 -2.42
CA HIS A 135 -15.41 -32.65 -3.68
C HIS A 135 -13.89 -32.48 -3.55
N ALA A 136 -13.14 -33.11 -4.46
CA ALA A 136 -11.70 -32.94 -4.54
C ALA A 136 -11.34 -31.51 -4.97
N VAL A 137 -10.22 -30.98 -4.47
CA VAL A 137 -9.71 -29.65 -4.85
C VAL A 137 -9.42 -29.63 -6.35
N CYS A 138 -10.04 -28.70 -7.05
CA CYS A 138 -9.81 -28.52 -8.48
C CYS A 138 -8.76 -27.46 -8.72
N LYS A 139 -7.72 -27.81 -9.49
CA LYS A 139 -6.63 -26.90 -9.81
C LYS A 139 -6.79 -26.42 -11.25
N VAL A 140 -6.86 -25.11 -11.42
CA VAL A 140 -6.93 -24.43 -12.71
C VAL A 140 -5.55 -23.82 -13.01
N GLN A 141 -4.99 -24.09 -14.18
CA GLN A 141 -3.66 -23.63 -14.59
C GLN A 141 -3.67 -23.12 -16.03
N GLY A 142 -2.89 -22.07 -16.31
CA GLY A 142 -2.56 -21.63 -17.66
C GLY A 142 -3.67 -20.93 -18.44
N ASP A 143 -4.84 -20.73 -17.83
CA ASP A 143 -6.01 -20.13 -18.46
C ASP A 143 -6.60 -19.00 -17.63
N THR A 144 -7.40 -18.15 -18.29
CA THR A 144 -8.21 -17.12 -17.63
C THR A 144 -9.55 -17.69 -17.20
N LEU A 145 -9.80 -17.76 -15.89
CA LEU A 145 -11.07 -18.16 -15.31
C LEU A 145 -11.99 -16.96 -15.11
N ASN A 146 -13.21 -17.03 -15.64
CA ASN A 146 -14.21 -15.95 -15.52
C ASN A 146 -15.43 -16.43 -14.72
N LEU A 147 -15.66 -15.80 -13.58
CA LEU A 147 -16.74 -16.08 -12.65
C LEU A 147 -17.71 -14.89 -12.64
N LEU A 148 -18.98 -15.14 -12.95
CA LEU A 148 -20.03 -14.13 -12.96
C LEU A 148 -20.89 -14.31 -11.72
N VAL A 149 -20.89 -13.33 -10.82
CA VAL A 149 -21.71 -13.32 -9.61
C VAL A 149 -22.92 -12.42 -9.84
N PRO A 150 -24.15 -12.97 -9.93
CA PRO A 150 -25.34 -12.16 -10.17
C PRO A 150 -25.59 -11.13 -9.06
N ASN A 151 -26.14 -9.97 -9.41
CA ASN A 151 -26.43 -8.90 -8.44
C ASN A 151 -27.40 -9.35 -7.34
N GLU A 152 -28.30 -10.28 -7.62
CA GLU A 152 -29.29 -10.78 -6.64
C GLU A 152 -28.65 -11.57 -5.49
N VAL A 153 -27.40 -12.03 -5.66
CA VAL A 153 -26.64 -12.76 -4.64
C VAL A 153 -25.46 -11.98 -4.08
N LEU A 154 -25.11 -10.83 -4.65
CA LEU A 154 -23.95 -10.02 -4.23
C LEU A 154 -24.05 -9.56 -2.77
N ASP A 155 -25.25 -9.15 -2.32
CA ASP A 155 -25.48 -8.73 -0.92
C ASP A 155 -25.26 -9.84 0.11
N ARG A 156 -25.23 -11.11 -0.32
CA ARG A 156 -24.98 -12.26 0.55
C ARG A 156 -23.50 -12.65 0.62
N HIS A 157 -22.67 -12.07 -0.23
CA HIS A 157 -21.24 -12.35 -0.23
C HIS A 157 -20.55 -11.57 0.89
N LEU A 158 -19.51 -12.19 1.46
CA LEU A 158 -18.53 -11.44 2.24
C LEU A 158 -17.75 -10.50 1.31
N PRO A 159 -17.22 -9.39 1.83
CA PRO A 159 -16.34 -8.51 1.06
C PRO A 159 -15.22 -9.29 0.37
N PHE A 160 -14.99 -9.02 -0.91
CA PHE A 160 -13.95 -9.68 -1.69
C PHE A 160 -12.59 -9.09 -1.32
N PRO A 161 -11.57 -9.91 -0.98
CA PRO A 161 -10.29 -9.43 -0.49
C PRO A 161 -9.45 -8.84 -1.63
N ILE A 162 -8.65 -7.83 -1.31
CA ILE A 162 -7.53 -7.36 -2.14
C ILE A 162 -6.28 -7.56 -1.31
N VAL A 163 -5.35 -8.41 -1.78
CA VAL A 163 -4.07 -8.63 -1.07
C VAL A 163 -2.93 -8.76 -2.08
N GLY A 164 -2.36 -7.62 -2.45
CA GLY A 164 -1.24 -7.58 -3.39
C GLY A 164 -1.06 -6.24 -4.08
N ARG A 165 -0.31 -6.24 -5.19
CA ARG A 165 -0.06 -5.02 -5.97
C ARG A 165 -1.17 -4.83 -6.98
N GLY A 166 -1.68 -3.63 -7.16
CA GLY A 166 -2.82 -3.48 -8.05
C GLY A 166 -3.08 -2.08 -8.54
N GLU A 167 -4.22 -1.96 -9.19
CA GLU A 167 -4.77 -0.70 -9.71
C GLU A 167 -6.25 -0.61 -9.34
N ILE A 168 -6.70 0.61 -9.00
CA ILE A 168 -8.11 0.94 -8.79
C ILE A 168 -8.52 1.94 -9.87
N GLY A 169 -9.54 1.56 -10.65
CA GLY A 169 -9.89 2.22 -11.91
C GLY A 169 -8.90 1.90 -13.03
N ALA A 170 -9.20 2.32 -14.26
CA ALA A 170 -8.23 2.33 -15.35
C ALA A 170 -8.48 3.49 -16.32
N GLU A 171 -7.41 4.03 -16.92
CA GLU A 171 -7.60 4.90 -18.07
C GLU A 171 -8.15 4.03 -19.20
N LEU A 172 -9.22 4.48 -19.86
CA LEU A 172 -9.72 3.87 -21.09
C LEU A 172 -8.52 3.59 -22.01
N ARG A 173 -8.08 2.33 -22.10
CA ARG A 173 -7.53 1.86 -23.37
C ARG A 173 -8.63 2.22 -24.35
N ILE A 174 -8.35 3.16 -25.25
CA ILE A 174 -9.16 3.38 -26.44
C ILE A 174 -9.28 1.99 -27.04
N GLN A 175 -10.38 1.29 -26.75
CA GLN A 175 -10.76 0.16 -27.54
C GLN A 175 -11.10 0.80 -28.86
N THR A 176 -10.16 0.69 -29.79
CA THR A 176 -10.40 0.99 -31.19
C THR A 176 -11.73 0.36 -31.60
N ALA A 177 -12.65 1.25 -32.00
CA ALA A 177 -13.99 1.02 -32.55
C ALA A 177 -15.17 0.89 -31.55
N PRO A 178 -16.27 1.63 -31.79
CA PRO A 178 -17.57 1.26 -31.24
C PRO A 178 -17.99 -0.06 -31.91
N VAL A 179 -17.88 -1.16 -31.18
CA VAL A 179 -18.60 -2.37 -31.58
C VAL A 179 -20.07 -2.05 -31.38
N GLN A 180 -20.84 -2.20 -32.46
CA GLN A 180 -22.24 -1.82 -32.55
C GLN A 180 -23.05 -2.34 -31.35
N ALA A 181 -24.13 -1.65 -31.02
CA ALA A 181 -24.98 -1.85 -29.83
C ALA A 181 -25.68 -3.24 -29.71
N GLN A 182 -25.18 -4.27 -30.39
CA GLN A 182 -25.73 -5.63 -30.47
C GLN A 182 -24.83 -6.72 -29.86
N ASP A 183 -23.70 -6.40 -29.23
CA ASP A 183 -22.93 -7.38 -28.42
C ASP A 183 -23.67 -7.68 -27.09
N LEU A 184 -24.88 -8.22 -27.18
CA LEU A 184 -25.45 -9.05 -26.14
C LEU A 184 -24.69 -10.37 -26.27
N ILE A 185 -23.75 -10.64 -25.36
CA ILE A 185 -23.19 -11.98 -25.25
C ILE A 185 -24.35 -12.87 -24.77
N GLN A 186 -25.05 -13.52 -25.69
CA GLN A 186 -25.99 -14.57 -25.37
C GLN A 186 -25.16 -15.80 -24.99
N VAL A 187 -25.08 -16.05 -23.70
CA VAL A 187 -24.63 -17.34 -23.18
C VAL A 187 -25.83 -18.28 -23.32
N ASP A 188 -25.91 -18.99 -24.44
CA ASP A 188 -27.03 -19.86 -24.80
C ASP A 188 -26.89 -21.21 -24.09
N ASP A 189 -27.35 -21.26 -22.83
CA ASP A 189 -27.26 -22.45 -21.97
C ASP A 189 -28.50 -23.35 -22.05
N GLY A 190 -29.43 -23.11 -22.99
CA GLY A 190 -30.69 -23.86 -23.09
C GLY A 190 -31.64 -23.70 -21.88
N HIS A 191 -31.28 -22.90 -20.87
CA HIS A 191 -32.02 -22.68 -19.62
C HIS A 191 -32.28 -21.19 -19.31
N GLY A 192 -32.29 -20.34 -20.34
CA GLY A 192 -32.53 -18.90 -20.23
C GLY A 192 -31.21 -18.12 -20.33
N GLY A 193 -30.85 -17.75 -21.56
CA GLY A 193 -29.63 -17.01 -21.82
C GLY A 193 -29.62 -15.62 -21.18
N PHE A 194 -28.50 -15.25 -20.59
CA PHE A 194 -28.28 -13.90 -20.08
C PHE A 194 -27.79 -13.00 -21.21
N SER A 195 -28.31 -11.77 -21.27
CA SER A 195 -27.80 -10.75 -22.18
C SER A 195 -26.89 -9.80 -21.41
N VAL A 196 -25.58 -9.89 -21.62
CA VAL A 196 -24.61 -9.04 -20.92
C VAL A 196 -24.50 -7.69 -21.63
N ARG A 197 -24.91 -6.59 -20.96
CA ARG A 197 -24.66 -5.23 -21.45
C ARG A 197 -23.30 -4.75 -20.94
N ARG A 198 -22.46 -4.23 -21.85
CA ARG A 198 -21.10 -3.76 -21.55
C ARG A 198 -21.09 -2.76 -20.37
N ALA A 199 -20.15 -2.93 -19.45
CA ALA A 199 -19.98 -2.01 -18.33
C ALA A 199 -19.67 -0.58 -18.84
N PRO A 200 -20.08 0.47 -18.10
CA PRO A 200 -19.36 1.74 -18.21
C PRO A 200 -17.87 1.44 -17.98
N GLY A 201 -16.97 2.11 -18.72
CA GLY A 201 -15.54 1.77 -18.69
C GLY A 201 -14.95 1.65 -17.27
N PRO A 202 -13.75 1.06 -17.12
CA PRO A 202 -13.11 0.87 -15.82
C PRO A 202 -12.80 2.22 -15.17
N LEU A 203 -13.72 2.80 -14.41
CA LEU A 203 -13.69 4.20 -14.01
C LEU A 203 -13.65 4.28 -12.49
N LEU A 204 -12.71 5.08 -11.98
CA LEU A 204 -12.78 5.57 -10.60
C LEU A 204 -13.88 6.64 -10.53
N MET A 205 -14.96 6.38 -9.80
CA MET A 205 -16.04 7.35 -9.57
C MET A 205 -15.69 8.37 -8.49
N GLY A 206 -14.62 8.14 -7.74
CA GLY A 206 -14.06 9.03 -6.74
C GLY A 206 -13.28 8.23 -5.72
N ALA A 207 -12.31 8.85 -5.06
CA ALA A 207 -11.66 8.25 -3.92
C ALA A 207 -11.21 9.31 -2.91
N THR A 208 -11.11 8.89 -1.66
CA THR A 208 -10.55 9.67 -0.57
C THR A 208 -9.35 8.91 -0.03
N VAL A 209 -8.23 9.59 0.10
CA VAL A 209 -7.01 9.02 0.68
C VAL A 209 -6.75 9.70 1.99
N ARG A 210 -6.60 8.91 3.05
CA ARG A 210 -6.20 9.33 4.39
C ARG A 210 -4.84 8.77 4.71
N LEU A 211 -3.93 9.64 5.15
CA LEU A 211 -2.55 9.25 5.44
C LEU A 211 -2.35 9.04 6.95
N PHE A 212 -1.66 7.95 7.28
CA PHE A 212 -1.27 7.59 8.62
C PHE A 212 0.25 7.52 8.71
N GLY A 213 0.79 8.21 9.72
CA GLY A 213 2.17 8.03 10.14
C GLY A 213 2.30 6.79 11.02
N ARG A 214 3.52 6.30 11.18
CA ARG A 214 3.84 5.19 12.08
C ARG A 214 4.94 5.65 13.03
N THR A 215 4.75 5.45 14.34
CA THR A 215 5.72 5.87 15.35
C THR A 215 6.98 4.99 15.29
N SER A 216 8.14 5.60 15.53
CA SER A 216 9.40 4.87 15.68
C SER A 216 9.57 4.47 17.15
N THR A 217 9.11 3.29 17.53
CA THR A 217 9.48 2.72 18.84
C THR A 217 10.75 1.88 18.69
N LEU A 218 11.69 2.00 19.63
CA LEU A 218 12.88 1.13 19.73
C LEU A 218 12.53 -0.37 19.74
N SER A 219 11.28 -0.72 20.11
CA SER A 219 10.73 -2.08 20.16
C SER A 219 10.03 -2.56 18.88
N GLY A 220 10.11 -1.81 17.77
CA GLY A 220 9.75 -2.28 16.42
C GLY A 220 8.26 -2.41 16.07
N THR A 221 7.33 -2.15 17.00
CA THR A 221 5.87 -2.20 16.76
C THR A 221 5.31 -0.79 16.71
N GLY A 222 5.71 -0.02 15.70
CA GLY A 222 5.26 1.36 15.52
C GLY A 222 3.74 1.46 15.48
N GLN A 223 3.17 2.33 16.33
CA GLN A 223 1.74 2.62 16.34
C GLN A 223 1.38 3.54 15.19
N LEU A 224 0.22 3.30 14.56
CA LEU A 224 -0.31 4.21 13.55
C LEU A 224 -0.93 5.43 14.22
N TYR A 225 -0.66 6.62 13.68
CA TYR A 225 -1.32 7.86 14.07
C TYR A 225 -1.83 8.59 12.83
N PRO A 226 -3.03 9.16 12.88
CA PRO A 226 -3.53 9.97 11.78
C PRO A 226 -2.66 11.21 11.62
N ILE A 227 -2.37 11.60 10.38
CA ILE A 227 -1.72 12.88 10.11
C ILE A 227 -2.86 13.90 9.91
N PRO A 228 -2.98 14.92 10.78
CA PRO A 228 -3.99 15.96 10.62
C PRO A 228 -3.89 16.60 9.24
N ASP A 229 -5.05 16.87 8.62
CA ASP A 229 -5.17 17.50 7.30
C ASP A 229 -4.52 16.75 6.12
N ALA A 230 -4.08 15.51 6.33
CA ALA A 230 -3.56 14.64 5.28
C ALA A 230 -4.65 13.75 4.67
N GLU A 231 -5.78 14.37 4.39
CA GLU A 231 -6.89 13.79 3.65
C GLU A 231 -7.05 14.56 2.34
N PHE A 232 -7.04 13.84 1.22
CA PHE A 232 -7.26 14.46 -0.07
C PHE A 232 -8.18 13.61 -0.95
N GLN A 233 -8.91 14.29 -1.80
CA GLN A 233 -9.84 13.66 -2.73
C GLN A 233 -9.14 13.44 -4.08
N ILE A 234 -9.39 12.27 -4.66
CA ILE A 234 -8.94 11.90 -5.98
C ILE A 234 -10.11 12.16 -6.94
N PRO A 235 -9.89 12.93 -8.00
CA PRO A 235 -10.95 13.26 -8.94
C PRO A 235 -11.45 12.03 -9.69
N ARG A 236 -12.69 12.11 -10.16
CA ARG A 236 -13.31 11.05 -10.98
C ARG A 236 -12.49 10.79 -12.24
N GLY A 237 -12.51 9.55 -12.70
CA GLY A 237 -11.81 8.98 -13.85
C GLY A 237 -10.29 8.89 -13.72
N SER A 238 -9.71 9.29 -12.58
CA SER A 238 -8.32 8.97 -12.26
C SER A 238 -8.09 7.46 -12.14
N ARG A 239 -6.81 7.07 -12.13
CA ARG A 239 -6.38 5.71 -11.80
C ARG A 239 -5.38 5.76 -10.67
N LEU A 240 -5.56 4.87 -9.71
CA LEU A 240 -4.59 4.63 -8.64
C LEU A 240 -3.79 3.39 -8.97
N SER A 241 -2.47 3.43 -8.74
CA SER A 241 -1.61 2.27 -8.92
C SER A 241 -0.62 2.10 -7.76
N SER A 242 -0.41 0.84 -7.36
CA SER A 242 0.60 0.41 -6.41
C SER A 242 1.55 -0.62 -7.05
N THR A 243 2.00 -0.38 -8.29
CA THR A 243 2.86 -1.35 -8.99
C THR A 243 4.35 -1.23 -8.64
N GLU A 244 4.78 -0.15 -7.97
CA GLU A 244 6.20 0.05 -7.59
C GLU A 244 6.57 -0.72 -6.30
N GLU A 245 7.78 -1.30 -6.23
CA GLU A 245 8.26 -2.01 -5.04
C GLU A 245 8.94 -1.06 -4.03
N PRO A 246 8.75 -1.24 -2.70
CA PRO A 246 7.86 -2.19 -2.04
C PRO A 246 6.47 -1.57 -1.79
N SER A 247 5.44 -2.09 -2.45
CA SER A 247 4.05 -1.75 -2.14
C SER A 247 3.13 -2.96 -2.16
N THR A 248 2.16 -2.95 -1.25
CA THR A 248 1.12 -3.97 -1.09
C THR A 248 -0.17 -3.28 -0.66
N MET A 249 -1.24 -3.46 -1.44
CA MET A 249 -2.59 -3.12 -1.03
C MET A 249 -3.20 -4.29 -0.26
N VAL A 250 -3.81 -3.99 0.88
CA VAL A 250 -4.55 -4.94 1.72
C VAL A 250 -5.90 -4.33 2.05
N GLY A 251 -6.99 -4.97 1.64
CA GLY A 251 -8.33 -4.45 1.89
C GLY A 251 -9.42 -5.31 1.29
N THR A 252 -10.55 -4.67 1.00
CA THR A 252 -11.75 -5.35 0.52
C THR A 252 -12.51 -4.57 -0.53
N VAL A 253 -13.38 -5.28 -1.24
CA VAL A 253 -14.29 -4.79 -2.27
C VAL A 253 -15.69 -5.27 -1.95
N THR A 254 -16.66 -4.37 -2.00
CA THR A 254 -18.08 -4.66 -1.84
C THR A 254 -18.87 -4.03 -2.98
N ALA A 255 -20.05 -4.57 -3.29
CA ALA A 255 -20.96 -3.90 -4.22
C ALA A 255 -21.56 -2.67 -3.55
N ALA A 256 -21.54 -1.53 -4.24
CA ALA A 256 -22.22 -0.33 -3.77
C ALA A 256 -23.74 -0.49 -3.94
N ALA A 257 -24.52 0.08 -3.03
CA ALA A 257 -25.98 -0.09 -2.99
C ALA A 257 -26.70 0.54 -4.20
N ASP A 258 -26.24 1.70 -4.70
CA ASP A 258 -27.06 2.56 -5.56
C ASP A 258 -26.45 2.89 -6.93
N ASP A 259 -25.24 2.46 -7.22
CA ASP A 259 -24.56 2.76 -8.47
C ASP A 259 -23.75 1.55 -8.89
N PHE A 260 -23.57 1.33 -10.20
CA PHE A 260 -22.82 0.21 -10.76
C PHE A 260 -21.31 0.29 -10.44
N ALA A 261 -20.97 0.41 -9.17
CA ALA A 261 -19.68 0.68 -8.60
C ALA A 261 -19.39 -0.35 -7.51
N LEU A 262 -18.11 -0.47 -7.23
CA LEU A 262 -17.57 -1.20 -6.11
C LEU A 262 -17.13 -0.18 -5.07
N ASP A 263 -17.56 -0.37 -3.84
CA ASP A 263 -16.97 0.29 -2.68
C ASP A 263 -15.69 -0.47 -2.32
N VAL A 264 -14.55 0.21 -2.47
CA VAL A 264 -13.20 -0.33 -2.30
C VAL A 264 -12.57 0.35 -1.10
N GLU A 265 -12.17 -0.44 -0.11
CA GLU A 265 -11.45 0.07 1.05
C GLU A 265 -10.13 -0.70 1.18
N VAL A 266 -9.01 -0.01 0.95
CA VAL A 266 -7.68 -0.62 1.00
C VAL A 266 -6.71 0.20 1.82
N THR A 267 -5.87 -0.51 2.55
CA THR A 267 -4.66 0.02 3.17
C THR A 267 -3.47 -0.25 2.27
N LEU A 268 -2.64 0.74 2.05
CA LEU A 268 -1.46 0.68 1.19
C LEU A 268 -0.26 1.11 2.00
N GLU A 269 0.68 0.19 2.20
CA GLU A 269 2.00 0.52 2.73
C GLU A 269 2.90 0.89 1.54
N ALA A 270 3.10 2.19 1.32
CA ALA A 270 3.95 2.68 0.24
C ALA A 270 4.55 4.04 0.59
N SER A 271 5.78 4.30 0.13
CA SER A 271 6.39 5.63 0.18
C SER A 271 5.74 6.62 -0.79
N GLU A 272 5.21 6.09 -1.90
CA GLU A 272 4.61 6.84 -2.99
C GLU A 272 3.31 6.16 -3.42
N VAL A 273 2.29 6.98 -3.69
CA VAL A 273 1.06 6.53 -4.38
C VAL A 273 1.05 7.20 -5.73
N LEU A 274 0.89 6.42 -6.80
CA LEU A 274 0.87 6.92 -8.16
C LEU A 274 -0.58 7.22 -8.55
N ILE A 275 -0.85 8.50 -8.82
CA ILE A 275 -2.13 8.95 -9.33
C ILE A 275 -1.97 9.36 -10.78
N TYR A 276 -2.74 8.73 -11.65
CA TYR A 276 -2.85 9.08 -13.06
C TYR A 276 -4.13 9.87 -13.27
N ARG A 277 -4.03 11.06 -13.87
CA ARG A 277 -5.19 11.89 -14.23
C ARG A 277 -5.70 11.50 -15.62
N ILE A 278 -7.00 11.69 -15.87
CA ILE A 278 -7.60 11.42 -17.18
C ILE A 278 -6.83 12.18 -18.27
N GLY A 279 -6.45 11.48 -19.34
CA GLY A 279 -5.85 12.10 -20.52
C GLY A 279 -4.37 12.45 -20.38
N GLN A 280 -3.74 12.13 -19.25
CA GLN A 280 -2.31 12.36 -19.01
C GLN A 280 -1.61 11.04 -18.69
N ARG A 281 -1.21 10.32 -19.75
CA ARG A 281 -0.59 8.99 -19.65
C ARG A 281 0.73 8.98 -18.86
N ASP A 282 1.50 10.06 -18.96
CA ASP A 282 2.87 10.13 -18.43
C ASP A 282 3.02 11.08 -17.24
N GLN A 283 1.97 11.86 -16.89
CA GLN A 283 2.01 12.71 -15.70
C GLN A 283 1.51 11.91 -14.50
N VAL A 284 2.48 11.40 -13.75
CA VAL A 284 2.22 10.70 -12.50
C VAL A 284 2.38 11.69 -11.36
N GLU A 285 1.28 11.97 -10.66
CA GLU A 285 1.38 12.68 -9.39
C GLU A 285 1.86 11.68 -8.33
N ARG A 286 3.16 11.75 -8.04
CA ARG A 286 3.78 11.03 -6.93
C ARG A 286 3.46 11.78 -5.65
N LEU A 287 2.48 11.30 -4.90
CA LEU A 287 2.30 11.77 -3.55
C LEU A 287 3.40 11.18 -2.67
N ALA A 288 4.41 11.98 -2.39
CA ALA A 288 5.43 11.69 -1.39
C ALA A 288 4.83 11.78 0.02
N VAL A 289 3.97 10.82 0.36
CA VAL A 289 3.27 10.68 1.64
C VAL A 289 4.26 10.77 2.81
N GLY A 290 5.47 10.25 2.63
CA GLY A 290 6.51 10.25 3.66
C GLY A 290 6.99 11.64 4.08
N ALA A 291 7.12 12.60 3.18
CA ALA A 291 7.69 13.92 3.53
C ALA A 291 6.72 14.78 4.37
N PHE A 292 5.42 14.73 4.05
CA PHE A 292 4.37 15.42 4.80
C PHE A 292 4.12 14.80 6.18
N ALA A 293 4.06 13.46 6.26
CA ALA A 293 3.92 12.74 7.53
C ALA A 293 5.03 13.06 8.55
N ARG A 294 6.26 13.24 8.05
CA ARG A 294 7.47 13.36 8.87
C ARG A 294 7.70 14.74 9.46
N SER A 295 7.18 15.80 8.84
CA SER A 295 7.58 17.18 9.17
C SER A 295 6.79 17.82 10.30
N PHE A 296 5.53 17.42 10.54
CA PHE A 296 4.66 18.16 11.46
C PHE A 296 4.05 17.35 12.61
N SER A 297 4.13 16.01 12.59
CA SER A 297 3.23 15.20 13.43
C SER A 297 3.84 13.98 14.12
N ASN A 298 5.16 13.76 14.06
CA ASN A 298 5.75 12.57 14.70
C ASN A 298 5.96 12.78 16.21
N PRO A 299 5.17 12.14 17.10
CA PRO A 299 5.37 12.27 18.55
C PRO A 299 6.72 11.71 19.01
N GLY A 300 7.37 10.86 18.21
CA GLY A 300 8.74 10.39 18.45
C GLY A 300 9.80 11.50 18.38
N LEU A 301 9.49 12.67 17.80
CA LEU A 301 10.40 13.83 17.82
C LEU A 301 10.40 14.56 19.17
N VAL A 302 9.35 14.44 19.97
CA VAL A 302 9.24 15.10 21.28
C VAL A 302 10.43 14.76 22.19
N PRO A 303 10.80 13.49 22.45
CA PRO A 303 11.96 13.17 23.28
C PRO A 303 13.27 13.68 22.71
N ILE A 304 13.41 13.77 21.38
CA ILE A 304 14.61 14.32 20.73
C ILE A 304 14.68 15.83 20.96
N LEU A 305 13.57 16.56 20.77
CA LEU A 305 13.51 18.00 21.03
C LEU A 305 13.76 18.32 22.51
N VAL A 306 13.21 17.52 23.42
CA VAL A 306 13.46 17.62 24.86
C VAL A 306 14.94 17.36 25.17
N ALA A 307 15.55 16.34 24.57
CA ALA A 307 16.98 16.05 24.75
C ALA A 307 17.87 17.19 24.23
N ILE A 308 17.54 17.77 23.08
CA ILE A 308 18.24 18.95 22.53
C ILE A 308 18.08 20.16 23.45
N ALA A 309 16.88 20.39 23.98
CA ALA A 309 16.63 21.49 24.92
C ALA A 309 17.41 21.31 26.23
N ILE A 310 17.41 20.11 26.81
CA ILE A 310 18.21 19.77 28.00
C ILE A 310 19.70 19.96 27.70
N PHE A 311 20.16 19.51 26.54
CA PHE A 311 21.55 19.68 26.13
C PHE A 311 21.94 21.16 26.00
N GLY A 312 21.12 21.96 25.32
CA GLY A 312 21.34 23.40 25.18
C GLY A 312 21.39 24.11 26.53
N PHE A 313 20.51 23.72 27.46
CA PHE A 313 20.51 24.23 28.83
C PHE A 313 21.80 23.86 29.59
N ILE A 314 22.24 22.60 29.52
CA ILE A 314 23.48 22.14 30.16
C ILE A 314 24.70 22.89 29.57
N LEU A 315 24.73 23.07 28.25
CA LEU A 315 25.81 23.78 27.57
C LEU A 315 25.89 25.25 28.03
N GLN A 316 24.74 25.94 28.07
CA GLN A 316 24.66 27.32 28.58
C GLN A 316 25.13 27.40 30.04
N LEU A 317 24.73 26.45 30.88
CA LEU A 317 25.14 26.38 32.28
C LEU A 317 26.66 26.20 32.42
N LEU A 318 27.26 25.31 31.64
CA LEU A 318 28.70 25.09 31.63
C LEU A 318 29.48 26.33 31.15
N CYS A 319 28.99 27.01 30.11
CA CYS A 319 29.58 28.27 29.63
C CYS A 319 29.50 29.38 30.70
N ALA A 320 28.36 29.49 31.38
CA ALA A 320 28.18 30.46 32.47
C ALA A 320 29.15 30.17 33.63
N LEU A 321 29.31 28.90 34.01
CA LEU A 321 30.26 28.48 35.06
C LEU A 321 31.72 28.75 34.68
N ASP A 322 32.15 28.47 33.44
CA ASP A 322 33.51 28.81 33.00
C ASP A 322 33.75 30.33 33.02
N GLY A 323 32.75 31.12 32.62
CA GLY A 323 32.78 32.59 32.73
C GLY A 323 33.01 33.06 34.16
N VAL A 324 32.25 32.53 35.12
CA VAL A 324 32.39 32.85 36.56
C VAL A 324 33.77 32.44 37.10
N VAL A 325 34.30 31.28 36.69
CA VAL A 325 35.62 30.81 37.13
C VAL A 325 36.74 31.70 36.58
N ARG A 326 36.63 32.17 35.33
CA ARG A 326 37.61 33.09 34.73
C ARG A 326 37.61 34.46 35.40
N ASP A 327 36.44 35.04 35.69
CA ASP A 327 36.35 36.31 36.42
C ASP A 327 37.00 36.20 37.81
N LYS A 328 36.76 35.10 38.54
CA LYS A 328 37.40 34.86 39.84
C LYS A 328 38.94 34.74 39.77
N ARG A 329 39.50 34.21 38.67
CA ARG A 329 40.96 34.12 38.48
C ARG A 329 41.58 35.45 38.06
N GLY A 330 40.90 36.28 37.28
CA GLY A 330 41.41 37.59 36.87
C GLY A 330 41.50 38.62 37.99
N ARG A 331 40.77 38.41 39.10
CA ARG A 331 40.80 39.29 40.28
C ARG A 331 41.83 38.90 41.35
N ARG A 332 42.55 37.78 41.18
CA ARG A 332 43.63 37.35 42.06
C ARG A 332 44.98 37.62 41.40
#